data_AF-A0A367LUT3-F1
#
_entry.id   AF-A0A367LUT3-F1
#
_cell.length_a   1.000
_cell.length_b   1.000
_cell.length_c   1.000
_cell.angle_alpha   90.00
_cell.angle_beta   90.00
_cell.angle_gamma   90.00
#
_symmetry.space_group_name_H-M   'P 1'
#
loop_
_entity.id
_entity.type
_entity.pdbx_description
1 polymer ?
#
loop_
_entity_poly.entity_id
_entity_poly.type
_entity_poly.pdbx_seq_one_letter_code
_entity_poly.pdbx_strand_id
1 'polypeptide(L)'
;DPESARKVMDILADINRHDGKTVVVTLHQVDYALRYCPRAVALKGGRILFDGSSEHLSEGFLNELYGAEGDTPLLFSDRARRGAESQPELTLAGA
;
A
#
# COMPACT_ATOMS: atom_id res chain seq x y z
N ASP A 1 -5.49 -12.38 7.69
CA ASP A 1 -6.78 -11.69 7.70
C ASP A 1 -6.57 -10.17 7.64
N PRO A 2 -7.09 -9.47 6.62
CA PRO A 2 -6.88 -8.03 6.42
C PRO A 2 -7.41 -7.14 7.55
N GLU A 3 -8.52 -7.51 8.18
CA GLU A 3 -9.07 -6.73 9.31
C GLU A 3 -8.14 -6.78 10.52
N SER A 4 -7.65 -7.96 10.86
CA SER A 4 -6.71 -8.16 11.95
C SER A 4 -5.42 -7.37 11.72
N ALA A 5 -4.88 -7.39 10.51
CA ALA A 5 -3.68 -6.61 10.15
C ALA A 5 -3.91 -5.10 10.30
N ARG A 6 -5.06 -4.59 9.84
CA ARG A 6 -5.44 -3.18 10.03
C ARG A 6 -5.50 -2.81 11.51
N LYS A 7 -6.13 -3.64 12.34
CA LYS A 7 -6.25 -3.39 13.78
C LYS A 7 -4.87 -3.32 14.46
N VAL A 8 -3.95 -4.21 14.09
CA VAL A 8 -2.58 -4.17 14.58
C VAL A 8 -1.88 -2.87 14.16
N MET A 9 -2.02 -2.46 12.90
CA MET A 9 -1.43 -1.21 12.41
C MET A 9 -2.00 0.03 13.11
N ASP A 10 -3.32 0.06 13.38
CA ASP A 10 -3.96 1.14 14.14
C ASP A 10 -3.36 1.27 15.54
N ILE A 11 -3.21 0.15 16.26
CA ILE A 11 -2.60 0.12 17.60
C ILE A 11 -1.14 0.60 17.56
N LEU A 12 -0.35 0.12 16.60
CA LEU A 12 1.04 0.52 16.45
C LEU A 12 1.18 2.02 16.14
N ALA A 13 0.28 2.56 15.33
CA ALA A 13 0.26 3.97 15.01
C ALA A 13 -0.14 4.83 16.22
N ASP A 14 -1.06 4.35 17.05
CA ASP A 14 -1.43 5.02 18.31
C ASP A 14 -0.27 5.03 19.30
N ILE A 15 0.43 3.91 19.48
CA ILE A 15 1.66 3.84 20.31
C ILE A 15 2.71 4.84 19.81
N ASN A 16 2.91 4.95 18.49
CA ASN A 16 3.85 5.91 17.95
C ASN A 16 3.45 7.37 18.24
N ARG A 17 2.18 7.73 18.04
CA ARG A 17 1.68 9.10 18.18
C ARG A 17 1.47 9.54 19.63
N HIS A 18 0.92 8.66 20.47
CA HIS A 18 0.49 9.00 21.83
C HIS A 18 1.56 8.67 22.87
N ASP A 19 2.28 7.56 22.69
CA ASP A 19 3.30 7.14 23.66
C ASP A 19 4.70 7.64 23.28
N GLY A 20 4.85 8.26 22.10
CA GLY A 20 6.12 8.79 21.58
C GLY A 20 7.17 7.70 21.35
N LYS A 21 6.76 6.46 21.07
CA LYS A 21 7.68 5.36 20.80
C LYS A 21 8.03 5.29 19.31
N THR A 22 9.28 4.98 18.99
CA THR A 22 9.66 4.64 17.62
C THR A 22 9.17 3.23 17.29
N VAL A 23 8.42 3.10 16.21
CA VAL A 23 7.91 1.82 15.71
C VAL A 23 8.53 1.54 14.35
N VAL A 24 9.05 0.33 14.17
CA VAL A 24 9.57 -0.15 12.88
C VAL A 24 8.76 -1.39 12.49
N VAL A 25 8.23 -1.38 11.27
CA VAL A 25 7.46 -2.48 10.70
C VAL A 25 8.01 -2.85 9.34
N THR A 26 7.96 -4.14 9.03
CA THR A 26 8.24 -4.67 7.69
C THR A 26 6.91 -5.01 7.03
N LEU A 27 6.59 -4.36 5.91
CA LEU A 27 5.32 -4.51 5.21
C LEU A 27 5.55 -5.02 3.79
N HIS A 28 4.70 -5.94 3.33
CA HIS A 28 4.64 -6.33 1.92
C HIS A 28 3.59 -5.53 1.13
N GLN A 29 2.57 -5.00 1.81
CA GLN A 29 1.53 -4.21 1.17
C GLN A 29 1.86 -2.72 1.28
N VAL A 30 2.03 -2.07 0.13
CA VAL A 30 2.44 -0.67 0.04
C VAL A 30 1.37 0.27 0.60
N ASP A 31 0.08 -0.06 0.41
CA ASP A 31 -1.04 0.71 0.93
C ASP A 31 -0.95 0.97 2.45
N TYR A 32 -0.43 0.01 3.22
CA TYR A 32 -0.22 0.17 4.65
C TYR A 32 0.96 1.09 4.96
N ALA A 33 2.05 1.00 4.20
CA ALA A 33 3.19 1.89 4.36
C ALA A 33 2.78 3.34 4.09
N LEU A 34 2.03 3.59 3.00
CA LEU A 34 1.51 4.92 2.66
C LEU A 34 0.54 5.47 3.70
N ARG A 35 -0.29 4.61 4.29
CA ARG A 35 -1.31 5.02 5.27
C ARG A 35 -0.75 5.31 6.66
N TYR A 36 0.18 4.49 7.13
CA TYR A 36 0.58 4.47 8.54
C TYR A 36 2.02 4.94 8.79
N CYS A 37 2.89 4.85 7.79
CA CYS A 37 4.32 5.11 7.97
C CYS A 37 4.68 6.44 7.31
N PRO A 38 5.04 7.50 8.07
CA PRO A 38 5.47 8.77 7.47
C PRO A 38 6.83 8.67 6.77
N ARG A 39 7.65 7.68 7.13
CA ARG A 39 8.94 7.37 6.50
C ARG A 39 8.94 5.91 6.05
N ALA A 40 9.48 5.65 4.88
CA ALA A 40 9.67 4.31 4.33
C ALA A 40 11.13 4.10 3.93
N VAL A 41 11.59 2.85 4.07
CA VAL A 41 12.91 2.40 3.62
C VAL A 41 12.69 1.22 2.69
N ALA A 42 13.12 1.35 1.43
CA ALA A 42 13.03 0.29 0.44
C ALA A 42 14.38 -0.40 0.28
N LEU A 43 14.38 -1.73 0.30
CA LEU A 43 15.55 -2.57 0.17
C LEU A 43 15.46 -3.44 -1.08
N LYS A 44 16.53 -3.51 -1.87
CA LYS A 44 16.67 -4.41 -3.02
C LYS A 44 18.07 -5.00 -3.05
N GLY A 45 18.18 -6.33 -3.10
CA GLY A 45 19.47 -7.02 -3.16
C GLY A 45 20.42 -6.66 -2.00
N GLY A 46 19.89 -6.45 -0.79
CA GLY A 46 20.66 -6.05 0.39
C GLY A 46 21.13 -4.59 0.41
N ARG A 47 20.66 -3.75 -0.53
CA ARG A 47 20.97 -2.32 -0.58
C ARG A 47 19.72 -1.47 -0.35
N ILE A 48 19.91 -0.30 0.26
CA ILE A 48 18.87 0.73 0.39
C ILE A 48 18.71 1.41 -0.96
N LEU A 49 17.53 1.25 -1.57
CA LEU A 49 17.17 1.92 -2.81
C LEU A 49 16.42 3.23 -2.55
N PHE A 50 15.72 3.33 -1.41
CA PHE A 50 15.00 4.52 -0.99
C PHE A 50 14.95 4.63 0.52
N ASP A 51 15.04 5.85 1.02
CA ASP A 51 14.86 6.21 2.42
C ASP A 51 14.32 7.64 2.49
N GLY A 52 13.05 7.79 2.88
CA GLY A 52 12.41 9.10 2.88
C GLY A 52 10.92 9.05 3.17
N SER A 53 10.23 10.15 2.87
CA SER A 53 8.76 10.24 3.03
C SER A 53 8.07 9.16 2.22
N SER A 54 7.15 8.42 2.84
CA SER A 54 6.39 7.39 2.12
C SER A 54 5.57 7.95 0.96
N GLU A 55 5.20 9.23 1.00
CA GLU A 55 4.49 9.93 -0.09
C GLU A 55 5.27 9.95 -1.42
N HIS A 56 6.59 9.74 -1.38
CA HIS A 56 7.43 9.67 -2.58
C HIS A 56 7.54 8.25 -3.17
N LEU A 57 6.87 7.25 -2.59
CA LEU A 57 6.75 5.90 -3.16
C LEU A 57 5.78 5.89 -4.35
N SER A 58 6.22 6.47 -5.47
CA SER A 58 5.46 6.48 -6.73
C SER A 58 5.30 5.07 -7.34
N GLU A 59 4.26 4.87 -8.15
CA GLU A 59 4.07 3.61 -8.89
C GLU A 59 5.31 3.24 -9.74
N GLY A 60 5.96 4.22 -10.38
CA GLY A 60 7.18 4.01 -11.14
C GLY A 60 8.32 3.46 -10.28
N PHE A 61 8.52 4.03 -9.09
CA PHE A 61 9.52 3.56 -8.13
C PHE A 61 9.20 2.15 -7.60
N LEU A 62 7.93 1.87 -7.31
CA LEU A 62 7.50 0.55 -6.86
C LEU A 62 7.69 -0.50 -7.96
N ASN A 63 7.43 -0.15 -9.21
CA ASN A 63 7.73 -1.02 -10.35
C ASN A 63 9.23 -1.26 -10.50
N GLU A 64 10.09 -0.27 -10.25
CA GLU A 64 11.54 -0.50 -10.23
C GLU A 64 11.97 -1.41 -9.06
N LEU A 65 11.37 -1.23 -7.89
CA LEU A 65 11.64 -2.00 -6.69
C LEU A 65 11.23 -3.47 -6.85
N TYR A 66 10.02 -3.74 -7.37
CA TYR A 66 9.40 -5.06 -7.46
C TYR A 66 9.44 -5.72 -8.84
N GLY A 67 9.59 -4.95 -9.92
CA GLY A 67 9.36 -5.40 -11.31
C GLY A 67 10.34 -6.42 -11.89
N ALA A 68 11.29 -6.93 -11.09
CA ALA A 68 12.11 -8.08 -11.47
C ALA A 68 11.46 -9.43 -11.09
N GLU A 69 10.43 -9.43 -10.24
CA GLU A 69 9.79 -10.63 -9.70
C GLU A 69 8.27 -10.61 -9.94
N GLY A 70 7.86 -10.63 -11.21
CA GLY A 70 6.67 -11.33 -11.75
C GLY A 70 5.23 -11.15 -11.21
N ASP A 71 4.97 -10.64 -10.01
CA ASP A 71 3.64 -10.66 -9.36
C ASP A 71 3.16 -9.27 -8.89
N THR A 72 3.30 -8.27 -9.77
CA THR A 72 2.83 -6.89 -9.56
C THR A 72 1.30 -6.67 -9.45
N PRO A 73 0.36 -7.58 -9.81
CA PRO A 73 -1.07 -7.25 -9.77
C PRO A 73 -1.73 -7.15 -8.38
N LEU A 74 -1.03 -7.53 -7.29
CA LEU A 74 -1.64 -7.67 -5.95
C LEU A 74 -1.19 -6.61 -4.93
N LEU A 75 -0.32 -5.67 -5.32
CA LEU A 75 0.28 -4.70 -4.39
C LEU A 75 -0.63 -3.53 -4.02
N PHE A 76 -1.67 -3.28 -4.82
CA PHE A 76 -2.77 -2.39 -4.50
C PHE A 76 -3.95 -3.24 -4.05
N SER A 77 -4.27 -3.21 -2.76
CA SER A 77 -5.43 -3.91 -2.21
C SER A 77 -6.72 -3.30 -2.75
N ASP A 78 -7.32 -3.94 -3.76
CA ASP A 78 -8.75 -3.96 -4.11
C ASP A 78 -9.52 -2.61 -4.25
N ARG A 79 -8.84 -1.46 -4.18
CA ARG A 79 -9.39 -0.13 -4.49
C ARG A 79 -9.28 0.17 -5.97
N ALA A 80 -8.26 -0.33 -6.66
CA ALA A 80 -8.11 -0.19 -8.10
C ALA A 80 -9.18 -0.96 -8.90
N ARG A 81 -9.71 -2.08 -8.36
CA ARG A 81 -10.76 -2.87 -9.04
C ARG A 81 -12.16 -2.25 -8.97
N ARG A 82 -12.47 -1.46 -7.93
CA ARG A 82 -13.79 -0.84 -7.76
C ARG A 82 -14.02 0.42 -8.60
N GLY A 83 -12.97 0.99 -9.20
CA GLY A 83 -13.08 2.17 -10.07
C GLY A 83 -13.36 1.88 -11.54
N ALA A 84 -13.27 0.60 -11.96
CA ALA A 84 -13.35 0.18 -13.37
C ALA A 84 -14.63 -0.59 -13.74
N GLU A 85 -15.56 -0.80 -12.80
CA GLU A 85 -16.91 -1.30 -13.11
C GLU A 85 -17.88 -0.12 -13.25
N SER A 86 -17.77 0.61 -14.37
CA SER A 86 -18.89 1.39 -14.86
C SER A 86 -20.01 0.42 -15.23
N GLN A 87 -21.09 0.39 -14.45
CA GLN A 87 -22.32 -0.31 -14.81
C GLN A 87 -22.72 0.10 -16.24
N PRO A 88 -22.90 -0.82 -17.20
CA PRO A 88 -23.55 -0.44 -18.45
C PRO A 88 -24.99 -0.06 -18.11
N GLU A 89 -25.38 1.17 -18.47
CA GLU A 89 -26.78 1.59 -18.53
C GLU A 89 -27.53 0.55 -19.37
N LEU A 90 -28.38 -0.26 -18.73
CA LEU A 90 -29.40 -1.04 -19.42
C LEU A 90 -30.42 -0.06 -19.98
N THR A 91 -30.15 0.42 -21.20
CA THR A 91 -31.14 1.11 -22.01
C THR A 91 -32.15 0.06 -22.48
N LEU A 92 -33.30 -0.01 -21.83
CA LEU A 92 -34.45 -0.75 -22.35
C LEU A 92 -35.01 0.01 -23.54
N ALA A 93 -34.55 -0.34 -24.74
CA ALA A 93 -35.25 -0.06 -25.99
C ALA A 93 -36.50 -0.96 -26.05
N GLY A 94 -37.65 -0.34 -26.35
CA GLY A 94 -38.96 -0.95 -26.17
C GLY A 94 -39.35 -2.06 -27.16
N ALA A 95 -40.51 -2.64 -26.84
CA ALA A 95 -41.50 -3.18 -27.76
C ALA A 95 -42.87 -3.05 -27.08
#